data_AF-A0A354GLQ6-F1
#
_entry.id   AF-A0A354GLQ6-F1
#
_cell.length_a   1.000
_cell.length_b   1.000
_cell.length_c   1.000
_cell.angle_alpha   90.00
_cell.angle_beta   90.00
_cell.angle_gamma   90.00
#
_symmetry.space_group_name_H-M   'P 1'
#
loop_
_entity.id
_entity.type
_entity.pdbx_description
1 polymer ?
#
loop_
_entity_poly.entity_id
_entity_poly.type
_entity_poly.pdbx_seq_one_letter_code
_entity_poly.pdbx_strand_id
1 'polypeptide(L)'
;STLTGNSAAQGGGINNDGTLTVSGSTLSSNVGLDSVSYGGGIQNYGTLTVSGSILSGNSAWRGGGIWNGGTATVSGGSTLSGNSASFGGSGGGILNDGTLTVSNSTLTGNSASYFGGGILNDGTLTVSGSTLSGNSAASAGGGIYNDGTVTVKNSSSITGNTAPVGFGADIYNLGVLYLDSTSIIGILDGIPAT
;
A
#
# COMPACT_ATOMS: atom_id res chain seq x y z
N SER A 1 -17.28 -11.31 -4.06
CA SER A 1 -16.97 -12.14 -5.27
C SER A 1 -15.48 -12.39 -5.32
N THR A 2 -14.99 -13.26 -6.21
CA THR A 2 -13.56 -13.58 -6.33
C THR A 2 -13.08 -13.26 -7.74
N LEU A 3 -11.99 -12.50 -7.87
CA LEU A 3 -11.35 -12.14 -9.13
C LEU A 3 -9.87 -12.51 -9.07
N THR A 4 -9.45 -13.53 -9.83
CA THR A 4 -8.13 -14.12 -9.63
C THR A 4 -7.42 -14.52 -10.92
N GLY A 5 -6.09 -14.42 -10.93
CA GLY A 5 -5.26 -14.93 -12.01
C GLY A 5 -5.39 -14.14 -13.31
N ASN A 6 -5.85 -12.90 -13.24
CA ASN A 6 -5.95 -12.04 -14.41
C ASN A 6 -4.59 -11.41 -14.71
N SER A 7 -4.36 -11.13 -15.98
CA SER A 7 -3.13 -10.52 -16.44
C SER A 7 -3.44 -9.47 -17.49
N ALA A 8 -3.00 -8.24 -17.25
CA ALA A 8 -3.21 -7.12 -18.15
C ALA A 8 -1.98 -6.19 -18.12
N ALA A 9 -1.80 -5.39 -19.18
CA ALA A 9 -0.77 -4.35 -19.18
C ALA A 9 -1.10 -3.23 -18.18
N GLN A 10 -2.38 -3.02 -17.86
CA GLN A 10 -2.87 -2.02 -16.93
C GLN A 10 -3.98 -2.62 -16.05
N GLY A 11 -3.90 -2.47 -14.73
CA GLY A 11 -4.93 -2.97 -13.82
C GLY A 11 -5.06 -4.49 -13.88
N GLY A 12 -4.05 -5.22 -13.38
CA GLY A 12 -3.94 -6.67 -13.53
C GLY A 12 -5.22 -7.42 -13.17
N GLY A 13 -6.05 -6.89 -12.26
CA GLY A 13 -7.43 -7.32 -12.01
C GLY A 13 -8.49 -6.32 -12.51
N ILE A 14 -8.47 -5.08 -12.00
CA ILE A 14 -9.50 -4.07 -12.29
C ILE A 14 -8.86 -2.74 -12.68
N ASN A 15 -9.39 -2.09 -13.73
CA ASN A 15 -9.12 -0.68 -14.04
C ASN A 15 -10.38 0.16 -13.72
N ASN A 16 -10.22 1.20 -12.90
CA ASN A 16 -11.31 2.09 -12.48
C ASN A 16 -11.04 3.56 -12.87
N ASP A 17 -11.76 4.02 -13.89
CA ASP A 17 -11.84 5.43 -14.28
C ASP A 17 -13.07 6.16 -13.69
N GLY A 18 -13.96 5.42 -13.02
CA GLY A 18 -15.23 5.92 -12.48
C GLY A 18 -15.33 5.75 -10.97
N THR A 19 -16.53 5.39 -10.49
CA THR A 19 -16.74 5.03 -9.08
C THR A 19 -16.83 3.52 -8.95
N LEU A 20 -15.95 2.92 -8.16
CA LEU A 20 -15.90 1.49 -7.91
C LEU A 20 -16.01 1.19 -6.41
N THR A 21 -16.87 0.23 -6.07
CA THR A 21 -16.92 -0.36 -4.73
C THR A 21 -16.58 -1.84 -4.80
N VAL A 22 -15.56 -2.24 -4.05
CA VAL A 22 -15.14 -3.64 -3.85
C VAL A 22 -15.46 -3.99 -2.39
N SER A 23 -16.53 -4.74 -2.17
CA SER A 23 -16.98 -5.11 -0.83
C SER A 23 -17.03 -6.63 -0.66
N GLY A 24 -16.53 -7.16 0.47
CA GLY A 24 -16.60 -8.60 0.78
C GLY A 24 -16.02 -9.48 -0.33
N SER A 25 -14.95 -9.03 -0.98
CA SER A 25 -14.42 -9.64 -2.19
C SER A 25 -12.95 -10.02 -2.08
N THR A 26 -12.53 -10.98 -2.88
CA THR A 26 -11.14 -11.43 -2.97
C THR A 26 -10.57 -11.11 -4.34
N LEU A 27 -9.51 -10.32 -4.40
CA LEU A 27 -8.72 -10.07 -5.60
C LEU A 27 -7.34 -10.67 -5.38
N SER A 28 -7.01 -11.75 -6.09
CA SER A 28 -5.74 -12.42 -5.84
C SER A 28 -4.98 -12.91 -7.06
N SER A 29 -3.66 -12.90 -6.97
CA SER A 29 -2.79 -13.40 -8.04
C SER A 29 -2.99 -12.71 -9.38
N ASN A 30 -3.43 -11.45 -9.37
CA ASN A 30 -3.56 -10.64 -10.57
C ASN A 30 -2.23 -9.94 -10.86
N VAL A 31 -1.85 -9.88 -12.14
CA VAL A 31 -0.49 -9.48 -12.56
C VAL A 31 -0.52 -8.39 -13.62
N GLY A 32 0.17 -7.28 -13.34
CA GLY A 32 0.61 -6.30 -14.32
C GLY A 32 1.83 -6.82 -15.07
N LEU A 33 1.74 -6.94 -16.40
CA LEU A 33 2.67 -7.76 -17.19
C LEU A 33 4.01 -7.12 -17.54
N ASP A 34 4.18 -5.81 -17.33
CA ASP A 34 5.37 -5.08 -17.79
C ASP A 34 5.89 -4.06 -16.76
N SER A 35 7.06 -3.50 -17.07
CA SER A 35 7.73 -2.45 -16.29
C SER A 35 7.08 -1.08 -16.40
N VAL A 36 5.85 -1.00 -16.92
CA VAL A 36 5.02 0.22 -16.94
C VAL A 36 3.63 -0.02 -16.35
N SER A 37 3.39 -1.22 -15.79
CA SER A 37 2.10 -1.63 -15.28
C SER A 37 1.79 -1.00 -13.91
N TYR A 38 0.53 -0.60 -13.75
CA TYR A 38 0.00 -0.04 -12.51
C TYR A 38 -1.10 -0.93 -11.96
N GLY A 39 -1.12 -1.12 -10.64
CA GLY A 39 -2.24 -1.73 -9.93
C GLY A 39 -2.41 -3.21 -10.27
N GLY A 40 -1.63 -4.09 -9.64
CA GLY A 40 -1.73 -5.53 -9.93
C GLY A 40 -3.12 -6.09 -9.63
N GLY A 41 -3.71 -5.68 -8.49
CA GLY A 41 -5.12 -5.95 -8.20
C GLY A 41 -6.04 -4.88 -8.80
N ILE A 42 -5.80 -3.61 -8.47
CA ILE A 42 -6.64 -2.49 -8.89
C ILE A 42 -5.78 -1.31 -9.33
N GLN A 43 -6.04 -0.79 -10.54
CA GLN A 43 -5.61 0.53 -10.98
C GLN A 43 -6.78 1.51 -10.80
N ASN A 44 -6.57 2.58 -10.04
CA ASN A 44 -7.62 3.57 -9.76
C ASN A 44 -7.22 4.97 -10.23
N TYR A 45 -7.90 5.46 -11.27
CA TYR A 45 -7.90 6.88 -11.66
C TYR A 45 -9.10 7.64 -11.07
N GLY A 46 -10.20 6.95 -10.75
CA GLY A 46 -11.42 7.54 -10.23
C GLY A 46 -11.56 7.48 -8.70
N THR A 47 -12.76 7.13 -8.23
CA THR A 47 -13.09 6.94 -6.82
C THR A 47 -13.23 5.46 -6.49
N LEU A 48 -12.41 4.96 -5.56
CA LEU A 48 -12.38 3.58 -5.13
C LEU A 48 -12.77 3.46 -3.66
N THR A 49 -13.69 2.53 -3.35
CA THR A 49 -13.91 2.04 -1.99
C THR A 49 -13.64 0.53 -1.94
N VAL A 50 -12.74 0.11 -1.06
CA VAL A 50 -12.46 -1.29 -0.74
C VAL A 50 -12.87 -1.55 0.70
N SER A 51 -13.84 -2.42 0.94
CA SER A 51 -14.36 -2.70 2.28
C SER A 51 -14.46 -4.19 2.57
N GLY A 52 -13.99 -4.64 3.74
CA GLY A 52 -14.03 -6.04 4.16
C GLY A 52 -13.53 -7.02 3.10
N SER A 53 -12.51 -6.63 2.33
CA SER A 53 -12.04 -7.37 1.16
C SER A 53 -10.60 -7.82 1.33
N ILE A 54 -10.21 -8.84 0.58
CA ILE A 54 -8.86 -9.40 0.57
C ILE A 54 -8.23 -9.11 -0.78
N LEU A 55 -7.08 -8.43 -0.77
CA LEU A 55 -6.24 -8.23 -1.94
C LEU A 55 -4.92 -8.95 -1.69
N SER A 56 -4.69 -10.09 -2.34
CA SER A 56 -3.53 -10.92 -2.01
C SER A 56 -2.73 -11.46 -3.18
N GLY A 57 -1.40 -11.47 -3.05
CA GLY A 57 -0.53 -12.05 -4.08
C GLY A 57 -0.60 -11.34 -5.44
N ASN A 58 -1.09 -10.11 -5.50
CA ASN A 58 -1.14 -9.34 -6.74
C ASN A 58 0.23 -8.70 -7.00
N SER A 59 0.58 -8.51 -8.26
CA SER A 59 1.87 -7.93 -8.64
C SER A 59 1.74 -6.94 -9.78
N ALA A 60 2.52 -5.87 -9.75
CA ALA A 60 2.68 -4.91 -10.84
C ALA A 60 4.03 -4.20 -10.69
N TRP A 61 4.38 -3.33 -11.62
CA TRP A 61 5.55 -2.45 -11.44
C TRP A 61 5.28 -1.34 -10.41
N ARG A 62 4.09 -0.75 -10.42
CA ARG A 62 3.70 0.28 -9.43
C ARG A 62 2.38 -0.10 -8.78
N GLY A 63 2.36 -0.20 -7.45
CA GLY A 63 1.15 -0.58 -6.72
C GLY A 63 0.78 -2.05 -6.93
N GLY A 64 1.49 -2.97 -6.27
CA GLY A 64 1.30 -4.41 -6.46
C GLY A 64 -0.14 -4.85 -6.17
N GLY A 65 -0.71 -4.37 -5.06
CA GLY A 65 -2.14 -4.54 -4.76
C GLY A 65 -2.98 -3.46 -5.43
N ILE A 66 -2.73 -2.20 -5.09
CA ILE A 66 -3.47 -1.04 -5.60
C ILE A 66 -2.48 0.02 -6.10
N TRP A 67 -2.74 0.58 -7.27
CA TRP A 67 -2.22 1.89 -7.64
C TRP A 67 -3.37 2.91 -7.60
N ASN A 68 -3.18 4.00 -6.87
CA ASN A 68 -4.17 5.05 -6.71
C ASN A 68 -3.65 6.40 -7.21
N GLY A 69 -4.14 6.84 -8.37
CA GLY A 69 -3.98 8.21 -8.88
C GLY A 69 -5.19 9.11 -8.59
N GLY A 70 -6.31 8.54 -8.14
CA GLY A 70 -7.53 9.27 -7.78
C GLY A 70 -7.76 9.34 -6.26
N THR A 71 -8.98 9.03 -5.84
CA THR A 71 -9.34 8.92 -4.42
C THR A 71 -9.64 7.47 -4.06
N ALA A 72 -9.02 6.96 -3.00
CA ALA A 72 -9.25 5.60 -2.52
C ALA A 72 -9.52 5.56 -1.01
N THR A 73 -10.45 4.70 -0.62
CA THR A 73 -10.68 4.30 0.77
C THR A 73 -10.54 2.79 0.89
N VAL A 74 -9.68 2.32 1.79
CA VAL A 74 -9.53 0.92 2.18
C VAL A 74 -9.97 0.80 3.64
N SER A 75 -11.04 0.05 3.89
CA SER A 75 -11.72 0.03 5.18
C SER A 75 -12.32 -1.33 5.56
N GLY A 76 -12.96 -1.37 6.73
CA GLY A 76 -13.91 -2.43 7.10
C GLY A 76 -13.27 -3.81 7.33
N GLY A 77 -12.05 -3.87 7.85
CA GLY A 77 -11.32 -5.12 8.05
C GLY A 77 -10.68 -5.66 6.76
N SER A 78 -10.41 -4.80 5.78
CA SER A 78 -9.75 -5.23 4.55
C SER A 78 -8.32 -5.69 4.84
N THR A 79 -7.86 -6.69 4.09
CA THR A 79 -6.51 -7.24 4.19
C THR A 79 -5.80 -7.15 2.86
N LEU A 80 -4.65 -6.49 2.83
CA LEU A 80 -3.74 -6.48 1.69
C LEU A 80 -2.50 -7.29 2.07
N SER A 81 -2.28 -8.44 1.43
CA SER A 81 -1.21 -9.35 1.83
C SER A 81 -0.43 -9.98 0.69
N GLY A 82 0.90 -10.07 0.84
CA GLY A 82 1.74 -10.73 -0.16
C GLY A 82 1.72 -10.07 -1.54
N ASN A 83 1.26 -8.82 -1.65
CA ASN A 83 1.30 -8.10 -2.92
C ASN A 83 2.72 -7.57 -3.17
N SER A 84 3.12 -7.46 -4.43
CA SER A 84 4.50 -7.14 -4.79
C SER A 84 4.64 -6.10 -5.89
N ALA A 85 5.57 -5.17 -5.70
CA ALA A 85 6.05 -4.27 -6.74
C ALA A 85 7.36 -4.82 -7.32
N SER A 86 7.30 -5.38 -8.52
CA SER A 86 8.40 -6.08 -9.20
C SER A 86 9.17 -5.17 -10.16
N PHE A 87 10.29 -5.66 -10.74
CA PHE A 87 11.07 -4.95 -11.77
C PHE A 87 11.57 -3.55 -11.39
N GLY A 88 12.09 -3.38 -10.17
CA GLY A 88 12.50 -2.07 -9.66
C GLY A 88 11.31 -1.16 -9.27
N GLY A 89 10.14 -1.77 -9.16
CA GLY A 89 8.89 -1.14 -8.78
C GLY A 89 8.79 -0.70 -7.32
N SER A 90 7.77 0.08 -7.03
CA SER A 90 7.48 0.62 -5.69
C SER A 90 6.00 0.50 -5.30
N GLY A 91 5.72 0.56 -3.99
CA GLY A 91 4.37 0.41 -3.45
C GLY A 91 3.88 -1.03 -3.55
N GLY A 92 4.48 -1.94 -2.78
CA GLY A 92 4.19 -3.37 -2.85
C GLY A 92 2.71 -3.68 -2.57
N GLY A 93 2.19 -3.16 -1.46
CA GLY A 93 0.77 -3.19 -1.16
C GLY A 93 0.01 -2.13 -1.96
N ILE A 94 0.35 -0.86 -1.72
CA ILE A 94 -0.29 0.28 -2.36
C ILE A 94 0.76 1.30 -2.83
N LEU A 95 0.55 1.87 -4.01
CA LEU A 95 1.17 3.13 -4.40
C LEU A 95 0.09 4.21 -4.47
N ASN A 96 0.30 5.31 -3.73
CA ASN A 96 -0.61 6.44 -3.68
C ASN A 96 0.01 7.71 -4.28
N ASP A 97 -0.43 8.06 -5.49
CA ASP A 97 -0.16 9.35 -6.16
C ASP A 97 -1.31 10.37 -5.89
N GLY A 98 -2.44 9.91 -5.35
CA GLY A 98 -3.63 10.72 -5.07
C GLY A 98 -3.97 10.86 -3.57
N THR A 99 -5.25 10.70 -3.23
CA THR A 99 -5.72 10.71 -1.83
C THR A 99 -6.12 9.30 -1.39
N LEU A 100 -5.53 8.83 -0.30
CA LEU A 100 -5.77 7.50 0.25
C LEU A 100 -6.11 7.56 1.73
N THR A 101 -7.20 6.90 2.11
CA THR A 101 -7.51 6.55 3.50
C THR A 101 -7.41 5.05 3.68
N VAL A 102 -6.60 4.59 4.63
CA VAL A 102 -6.55 3.20 5.10
C VAL A 102 -7.04 3.20 6.55
N SER A 103 -8.12 2.49 6.81
CA SER A 103 -8.75 2.46 8.14
C SER A 103 -9.19 1.07 8.56
N ASN A 104 -9.00 0.71 9.83
CA ASN A 104 -9.44 -0.58 10.37
C ASN A 104 -9.09 -1.77 9.46
N SER A 105 -7.86 -1.76 8.94
CA SER A 105 -7.38 -2.66 7.88
C SER A 105 -5.94 -3.10 8.13
N THR A 106 -5.55 -4.22 7.52
CA THR A 106 -4.23 -4.83 7.69
C THR A 106 -3.48 -4.86 6.37
N LEU A 107 -2.25 -4.36 6.35
CA LEU A 107 -1.29 -4.52 5.26
C LEU A 107 -0.11 -5.34 5.76
N THR A 108 0.06 -6.55 5.23
CA THR A 108 1.08 -7.48 5.76
C THR A 108 1.82 -8.26 4.69
N GLY A 109 3.13 -8.43 4.86
CA GLY A 109 3.92 -9.26 3.94
C GLY A 109 3.97 -8.74 2.52
N ASN A 110 3.65 -7.46 2.28
CA ASN A 110 3.77 -6.86 0.96
C ASN A 110 5.23 -6.44 0.71
N SER A 111 5.67 -6.51 -0.54
CA SER A 111 7.09 -6.30 -0.88
C SER A 111 7.29 -5.36 -2.06
N ALA A 112 8.33 -4.54 -2.01
CA ALA A 112 8.72 -3.66 -3.11
C ALA A 112 10.20 -3.83 -3.44
N SER A 113 10.51 -3.85 -4.74
CA SER A 113 11.89 -3.92 -5.22
C SER A 113 12.68 -2.64 -4.97
N TYR A 114 12.00 -1.52 -4.69
CA TYR A 114 12.65 -0.24 -4.43
C TYR A 114 12.12 0.44 -3.16
N PHE A 115 10.97 1.11 -3.21
CA PHE A 115 10.43 1.89 -2.08
C PHE A 115 9.03 1.44 -1.67
N GLY A 116 8.70 1.59 -0.39
CA GLY A 116 7.34 1.43 0.10
C GLY A 116 6.83 -0.01 0.00
N GLY A 117 7.31 -0.90 0.89
CA GLY A 117 6.91 -2.31 0.87
C GLY A 117 5.42 -2.47 1.10
N GLY A 118 4.90 -1.82 2.15
CA GLY A 118 3.47 -1.70 2.40
C GLY A 118 2.85 -0.63 1.51
N ILE A 119 3.26 0.62 1.71
CA ILE A 119 2.74 1.78 1.00
C ILE A 119 3.89 2.67 0.51
N LEU A 120 3.83 3.10 -0.75
CA LEU A 120 4.51 4.31 -1.19
C LEU A 120 3.48 5.44 -1.28
N ASN A 121 3.80 6.60 -0.69
CA ASN A 121 2.93 7.77 -0.69
C ASN A 121 3.64 9.01 -1.27
N ASP A 122 3.26 9.38 -2.49
CA ASP A 122 3.62 10.65 -3.13
C ASP A 122 2.50 11.70 -2.97
N GLY A 123 1.29 11.26 -2.59
CA GLY A 123 0.12 12.10 -2.36
C GLY A 123 -0.22 12.34 -0.87
N THR A 124 -1.52 12.25 -0.54
CA THR A 124 -2.02 12.35 0.83
C THR A 124 -2.50 11.00 1.35
N LEU A 125 -1.93 10.56 2.47
CA LEU A 125 -2.26 9.31 3.14
C LEU A 125 -2.80 9.57 4.56
N THR A 126 -3.92 8.94 4.90
CA THR A 126 -4.35 8.76 6.29
C THR A 126 -4.36 7.28 6.64
N VAL A 127 -3.68 6.90 7.72
CA VAL A 127 -3.72 5.58 8.35
C VAL A 127 -4.42 5.70 9.71
N SER A 128 -5.49 4.94 9.93
CA SER A 128 -6.34 5.09 11.11
C SER A 128 -6.84 3.75 11.67
N GLY A 129 -6.43 3.36 12.88
CA GLY A 129 -6.80 2.06 13.46
C GLY A 129 -6.34 0.88 12.61
N SER A 130 -5.18 1.02 11.96
CA SER A 130 -4.69 0.05 10.98
C SER A 130 -3.33 -0.52 11.38
N THR A 131 -3.05 -1.73 10.87
CA THR A 131 -1.78 -2.43 11.11
C THR A 131 -1.01 -2.59 9.81
N LEU A 132 0.22 -2.09 9.77
CA LEU A 132 1.21 -2.32 8.72
C LEU A 132 2.40 -3.07 9.33
N SER A 133 2.55 -4.36 8.99
CA SER A 133 3.59 -5.21 9.59
C SER A 133 4.19 -6.21 8.62
N GLY A 134 5.45 -6.57 8.80
CA GLY A 134 6.11 -7.59 7.98
C GLY A 134 6.20 -7.21 6.50
N ASN A 135 6.01 -5.94 6.15
CA ASN A 135 6.20 -5.47 4.79
C ASN A 135 7.70 -5.19 4.56
N SER A 136 8.15 -5.29 3.30
CA SER A 136 9.55 -5.14 2.96
C SER A 136 9.79 -4.27 1.73
N ALA A 137 10.74 -3.36 1.81
CA ALA A 137 11.26 -2.63 0.66
C ALA A 137 12.74 -2.94 0.54
N ALA A 138 13.28 -3.08 -0.67
CA ALA A 138 14.72 -3.26 -0.80
C ALA A 138 15.46 -2.01 -0.26
N SER A 139 15.04 -0.81 -0.67
CA SER A 139 15.73 0.43 -0.34
C SER A 139 15.21 1.10 0.92
N ALA A 140 13.99 1.63 0.95
CA ALA A 140 13.50 2.43 2.08
C ALA A 140 11.99 2.32 2.27
N GLY A 141 11.53 2.55 3.51
CA GLY A 141 10.11 2.54 3.84
C GLY A 141 9.51 1.14 3.72
N GLY A 142 9.99 0.19 4.54
CA GLY A 142 9.46 -1.17 4.51
C GLY A 142 7.94 -1.19 4.75
N GLY A 143 7.48 -0.43 5.74
CA GLY A 143 6.06 -0.17 5.97
C GLY A 143 5.54 0.92 5.04
N ILE A 144 6.03 2.15 5.22
CA ILE A 144 5.65 3.33 4.43
C ILE A 144 6.90 4.06 3.95
N TYR A 145 6.95 4.36 2.66
CA TYR A 145 7.80 5.42 2.10
C TYR A 145 6.92 6.65 1.85
N ASN A 146 7.27 7.80 2.42
CA ASN A 146 6.48 9.03 2.32
C ASN A 146 7.29 10.18 1.71
N ASP A 147 6.91 10.61 0.50
CA ASP A 147 7.36 11.86 -0.11
C ASP A 147 6.29 12.96 -0.04
N GLY A 148 5.03 12.57 0.19
CA GLY A 148 3.89 13.47 0.37
C GLY A 148 3.55 13.77 1.83
N THR A 149 2.27 13.73 2.17
CA THR A 149 1.77 13.90 3.55
C THR A 149 1.18 12.60 4.07
N VAL A 150 1.63 12.17 5.25
CA VAL A 150 1.04 11.04 5.97
C VAL A 150 0.53 11.48 7.34
N THR A 151 -0.69 11.05 7.67
CA THR A 151 -1.25 11.14 9.02
C THR A 151 -1.49 9.74 9.57
N VAL A 152 -0.89 9.43 10.71
CA VAL A 152 -1.04 8.15 11.43
C VAL A 152 -1.76 8.42 12.74
N LYS A 153 -2.93 7.81 12.92
CA LYS A 153 -3.81 8.09 14.06
C LYS A 153 -4.62 6.88 14.53
N ASN A 154 -5.35 7.07 15.62
CA ASN A 154 -6.36 6.16 16.17
C ASN A 154 -5.80 4.76 16.45
N SER A 155 -4.74 4.67 17.25
CA SER A 155 -4.09 3.41 17.61
C SER A 155 -3.59 2.60 16.41
N SER A 156 -3.07 3.27 15.38
CA SER A 156 -2.44 2.57 14.27
C SER A 156 -1.07 2.02 14.68
N SER A 157 -0.67 0.89 14.10
CA SER A 157 0.62 0.24 14.36
C SER A 157 1.37 0.00 13.05
N ILE A 158 2.56 0.59 12.93
CA ILE A 158 3.45 0.46 11.77
C ILE A 158 4.77 -0.06 12.31
N THR A 159 4.89 -1.39 12.40
CA THR A 159 5.98 -2.05 13.14
C THR A 159 6.40 -3.36 12.49
N GLY A 160 7.65 -3.73 12.67
CA GLY A 160 8.16 -5.03 12.21
C GLY A 160 8.24 -5.13 10.69
N ASN A 161 8.36 -3.99 10.01
CA ASN A 161 8.65 -3.92 8.59
C ASN A 161 10.18 -3.84 8.38
N THR A 162 10.63 -4.05 7.13
CA THR A 162 12.07 -4.17 6.83
C THR A 162 12.49 -3.36 5.61
N ALA A 163 13.64 -2.71 5.72
CA ALA A 163 14.34 -2.05 4.62
C ALA A 163 15.85 -2.35 4.72
N PRO A 164 16.34 -3.47 4.17
CA PRO A 164 17.68 -3.98 4.51
C PRO A 164 18.84 -3.10 4.05
N VAL A 165 18.69 -2.37 2.94
CA VAL A 165 19.78 -1.55 2.39
C VAL A 165 19.57 -0.04 2.54
N GLY A 166 18.55 0.41 3.28
CA GLY A 166 18.34 1.84 3.52
C GLY A 166 17.64 2.15 4.82
N PHE A 167 17.04 3.34 4.90
CA PHE A 167 16.53 3.92 6.14
C PHE A 167 15.02 3.71 6.29
N GLY A 168 14.53 3.82 7.53
CA GLY A 168 13.11 3.80 7.83
C GLY A 168 12.46 2.44 7.55
N ALA A 169 12.82 1.43 8.34
CA ALA A 169 12.27 0.09 8.17
C ALA A 169 10.73 0.10 8.28
N ASP A 170 10.17 0.86 9.22
CA ASP A 170 8.73 1.07 9.34
C ASP A 170 8.25 2.27 8.53
N ILE A 171 8.78 3.46 8.78
CA ILE A 171 8.52 4.64 7.94
C ILE A 171 9.83 5.30 7.53
N TYR A 172 9.96 5.60 6.24
CA TYR A 172 10.93 6.57 5.74
C TYR A 172 10.19 7.80 5.22
N ASN A 173 10.48 8.97 5.78
CA ASN A 173 9.73 10.20 5.59
C ASN A 173 10.62 11.32 5.03
N LEU A 174 10.38 11.70 3.78
CA LEU A 174 10.94 12.90 3.13
C LEU A 174 9.95 14.07 3.13
N GLY A 175 8.65 13.79 3.26
CA GLY A 175 7.59 14.78 3.33
C GLY A 175 7.14 15.11 4.76
N VAL A 176 5.84 15.24 4.96
CA VAL A 176 5.24 15.60 6.26
C VAL A 176 4.61 14.38 6.93
N LEU A 177 4.95 14.16 8.21
CA LEU A 177 4.34 13.15 9.07
C LEU A 177 3.61 13.80 10.25
N TYR A 178 2.32 13.51 10.37
CA TYR A 178 1.53 13.75 11.59
C TYR A 178 1.29 12.42 12.30
N LEU A 179 1.67 12.33 13.58
CA LEU A 179 1.48 11.15 14.42
C LEU A 179 0.72 11.56 15.69
N ASP A 180 -0.34 10.83 16.01
CA ASP A 180 -1.01 11.01 17.31
C ASP A 180 -0.33 10.20 18.42
N SER A 181 -0.66 10.52 19.68
CA SER A 181 -0.06 9.88 20.85
C SER A 181 -0.53 8.44 21.09
N THR A 182 -1.47 7.94 20.28
CA THR A 182 -2.03 6.58 20.45
C THR A 182 -1.43 5.58 19.49
N SER A 183 -0.77 6.06 18.44
CA SER A 183 -0.24 5.25 17.36
C SER A 183 1.26 4.98 17.55
N ILE A 184 1.71 3.87 16.99
CA ILE A 184 3.08 3.37 17.17
C ILE A 184 3.75 3.24 15.81
N ILE A 185 4.97 3.76 15.72
CA ILE A 185 5.93 3.46 14.66
C ILE A 185 7.12 2.80 15.35
N GLY A 186 7.65 1.70 14.80
CA GLY A 186 8.84 1.08 15.38
C GLY A 186 10.12 1.84 15.02
N ILE A 187 10.37 2.00 13.72
CA ILE A 187 11.57 2.65 13.16
C ILE A 187 11.17 3.76 12.17
N LEU A 188 11.48 5.01 12.51
CA LEU A 188 11.29 6.19 11.67
C LEU A 188 12.66 6.70 11.19
N ASP A 189 12.85 6.80 9.87
CA ASP A 189 14.08 7.33 9.24
C ASP A 189 15.38 6.63 9.68
N GLY A 190 15.26 5.37 10.10
CA GLY A 190 16.38 4.54 10.56
C GLY A 190 16.66 4.64 12.06
N ILE A 191 15.87 5.43 12.80
CA ILE A 191 15.98 5.59 14.25
C ILE A 191 14.74 4.95 14.90
N PRO A 192 14.87 4.23 16.03
CA PRO A 192 13.70 3.81 16.81
C PRO A 192 12.83 5.02 17.14
N ALA A 193 11.55 4.98 16.79
CA ALA A 193 10.61 6.03 17.16
C ALA A 193 10.22 5.84 18.64
N THR A 194 10.57 6.82 19.47
CA THR A 194 10.26 6.85 20.90
C THR A 194 8.92 7.49 21.18
#